data_AF-A0A958M5K7-F1
#
_entry.id   AF-A0A958M5K7-F1
#
_cell.length_a   1.000
_cell.length_b   1.000
_cell.length_c   1.000
_cell.angle_alpha   90.00
_cell.angle_beta   90.00
_cell.angle_gamma   90.00
#
_symmetry.space_group_name_H-M   'P 1'
#
loop_
_entity.id
_entity.type
_entity.pdbx_description
1 polymer ?
#
loop_
_entity_poly.entity_id
_entity_poly.type
_entity_poly.pdbx_seq_one_letter_code
_entity_poly.pdbx_strand_id
1 'polypeptide(L)'
;EAWGAPCVEEYDKYKGVEQLMKYAKAVSAKSYDFDENGNETAIDYKRMMDIVKKAGYNGFVGVEYEGSRLSEEEGIKATRDLLIKLAE
;
A
#
# COMPACT_ATOMS: atom_id res chain seq x y z
N GLU A 1 28.24 -1.09 -3.76
CA GLU A 1 27.06 -0.21 -3.91
C GLU A 1 25.86 -0.90 -3.28
N ALA A 2 25.08 -0.20 -2.47
CA ALA A 2 23.96 -0.78 -1.70
C ALA A 2 22.64 -0.89 -2.50
N TRP A 3 22.64 -0.49 -3.78
CA TRP A 3 21.47 -0.46 -4.64
C TRP A 3 21.38 -1.78 -5.42
N GLY A 4 20.56 -2.72 -4.94
CA GLY A 4 20.28 -4.00 -5.62
C GLY A 4 20.65 -5.27 -4.84
N ALA A 5 21.31 -5.15 -3.69
CA ALA A 5 21.49 -6.29 -2.79
C ALA A 5 20.15 -6.62 -2.09
N PRO A 6 19.85 -7.91 -1.82
CA PRO A 6 18.66 -8.28 -1.06
C PRO A 6 18.70 -7.63 0.32
N CYS A 7 17.55 -7.16 0.77
CA CYS A 7 17.41 -6.58 2.11
C CYS A 7 17.73 -7.67 3.14
N VAL A 8 18.81 -7.49 3.92
CA VAL A 8 19.21 -8.45 4.96
C VAL A 8 18.25 -8.43 6.13
N GLU A 9 17.69 -7.26 6.44
CA GLU A 9 16.70 -7.04 7.49
C GLU A 9 15.69 -6.00 7.02
N GLU A 10 14.43 -6.43 6.81
CA GLU A 10 13.33 -5.54 6.48
C GLU A 10 12.57 -5.16 7.77
N TYR A 11 12.38 -3.86 8.00
CA TYR A 11 11.55 -3.41 9.11
C TYR A 11 10.07 -3.72 8.83
N ASP A 12 9.32 -4.17 9.84
CA ASP A 12 7.89 -4.43 9.70
C ASP A 12 7.15 -3.16 9.24
N LYS A 13 6.71 -3.19 7.99
CA LYS A 13 6.04 -2.05 7.32
C LYS A 13 4.76 -1.62 8.03
N TYR A 14 4.01 -2.54 8.63
CA TYR A 14 2.80 -2.23 9.39
C TYR A 14 3.14 -1.50 10.69
N LYS A 15 4.16 -1.97 11.41
CA LYS A 15 4.66 -1.29 12.60
C LYS A 15 5.17 0.11 12.27
N GLY A 16 5.92 0.24 11.17
CA GLY A 16 6.42 1.53 10.70
C GLY A 16 5.29 2.52 10.42
N VAL A 17 4.26 2.08 9.68
CA VAL A 17 3.09 2.93 9.40
C VAL A 17 2.34 3.28 10.68
N GLU A 18 2.04 2.32 11.57
CA GLU A 18 1.34 2.60 12.85
C GLU A 18 2.09 3.66 13.68
N GLN A 19 3.41 3.61 13.74
CA GLN A 19 4.25 4.58 14.45
C GLN A 19 4.22 5.98 13.81
N LEU A 20 4.13 6.06 12.49
CA LEU A 20 4.17 7.30 11.72
C LEU A 20 2.80 7.98 11.60
N MET A 21 1.70 7.24 11.71
CA MET A 21 0.35 7.76 11.46
C MET A 21 0.00 9.02 12.27
N LYS A 22 0.49 9.15 13.52
CA LYS A 22 0.23 10.35 14.35
C LYS A 22 0.83 11.65 13.79
N TYR A 23 1.80 11.53 12.88
CA TYR A 23 2.44 12.66 12.21
C TYR A 23 1.96 12.82 10.75
N ALA A 24 1.32 11.79 10.19
CA ALA A 24 0.95 11.74 8.78
C ALA A 24 -0.07 12.83 8.43
N LYS A 25 0.19 13.55 7.33
CA LYS A 25 -0.72 14.55 6.74
C LYS A 25 -1.43 14.02 5.51
N ALA A 26 -0.83 13.06 4.83
CA ALA A 26 -1.35 12.40 3.65
C ALA A 26 -0.97 10.92 3.70
N VAL A 27 -1.75 10.09 3.01
CA VAL A 27 -1.46 8.67 2.81
C VAL A 27 -1.43 8.40 1.31
N SER A 28 -0.45 7.62 0.87
CA SER A 28 -0.41 7.09 -0.50
C SER A 28 -0.39 5.57 -0.46
N ALA A 29 -1.28 4.95 -1.22
CA ALA A 29 -1.37 3.54 -1.45
C ALA A 29 -0.52 3.17 -2.65
N LYS A 30 0.65 2.60 -2.38
CA LYS A 30 1.60 2.13 -3.39
C LYS A 30 1.53 0.61 -3.52
N SER A 31 1.36 0.12 -4.74
CA SER A 31 1.24 -1.31 -5.05
C SER A 31 2.26 -1.77 -6.10
N TYR A 32 2.51 -3.08 -6.15
CA TYR A 32 3.50 -3.69 -7.05
C TYR A 32 2.89 -4.80 -7.89
N ASP A 33 2.11 -5.71 -7.30
CA ASP A 33 1.46 -6.75 -8.08
C ASP A 33 0.20 -7.30 -7.41
N PHE A 34 -0.67 -7.92 -8.19
CA PHE A 34 -2.00 -8.38 -7.77
C PHE A 34 -2.22 -9.87 -8.06
N ASP A 35 -2.86 -10.59 -7.12
CA ASP A 35 -3.32 -11.96 -7.31
C ASP A 35 -4.58 -12.04 -8.20
N GLU A 36 -5.03 -13.25 -8.49
CA GLU A 36 -6.24 -13.49 -9.30
C GLU A 36 -7.53 -12.93 -8.68
N ASN A 37 -7.53 -12.62 -7.38
CA ASN A 37 -8.65 -12.02 -6.64
C ASN A 37 -8.54 -10.49 -6.53
N GLY A 38 -7.53 -9.89 -7.16
CA GLY A 38 -7.24 -8.46 -7.13
C GLY A 38 -6.64 -7.96 -5.82
N ASN A 39 -6.09 -8.85 -4.98
CA ASN A 39 -5.37 -8.46 -3.77
C ASN A 39 -3.90 -8.18 -4.09
N GLU A 40 -3.33 -7.16 -3.47
CA GLU A 40 -1.90 -6.88 -3.63
C GLU A 40 -1.05 -7.98 -2.95
N THR A 41 0.05 -8.37 -3.60
CA THR A 41 0.82 -9.57 -3.24
C THR A 41 1.95 -9.34 -2.24
N ALA A 42 2.44 -8.11 -2.11
CA ALA A 42 3.55 -7.72 -1.22
C ALA A 42 3.08 -7.07 0.09
N ILE A 43 1.85 -6.53 0.11
CA ILE A 43 1.26 -5.76 1.19
C ILE A 43 -0.16 -6.29 1.43
N ASP A 44 -0.41 -6.84 2.62
CA ASP A 44 -1.77 -7.00 3.14
C ASP A 44 -2.42 -5.62 3.32
N TYR A 45 -3.14 -5.19 2.30
CA TYR A 45 -3.84 -3.91 2.25
C TYR A 45 -4.98 -3.84 3.27
N LYS A 46 -5.62 -4.96 3.61
CA LYS A 46 -6.65 -4.95 4.64
C LYS A 46 -6.04 -4.53 5.97
N ARG A 47 -4.96 -5.18 6.38
CA ARG A 47 -4.22 -4.82 7.61
C ARG A 47 -3.71 -3.38 7.56
N MET A 48 -3.20 -2.94 6.40
CA MET A 48 -2.68 -1.59 6.24
C MET A 48 -3.78 -0.53 6.41
N MET A 49 -4.92 -0.72 5.75
CA MET A 49 -6.04 0.21 5.83
C MET A 49 -6.71 0.21 7.21
N ASP A 50 -6.72 -0.93 7.92
CA ASP A 50 -7.17 -1.01 9.31
C ASP A 50 -6.29 -0.12 10.23
N ILE A 51 -4.97 -0.08 10.02
CA ILE A 51 -4.05 0.81 10.75
C ILE A 51 -4.35 2.28 10.45
N VAL A 52 -4.52 2.61 9.17
CA VAL A 52 -4.83 3.98 8.73
C VAL A 52 -6.15 4.47 9.33
N LYS A 53 -7.21 3.63 9.28
CA LYS A 53 -8.52 3.91 9.87
C LYS A 53 -8.43 4.05 11.40
N LYS A 54 -7.74 3.14 12.09
CA LYS A 54 -7.55 3.17 13.55
C LYS A 54 -6.84 4.45 14.02
N ALA A 55 -5.95 5.00 13.21
CA ALA A 55 -5.30 6.28 13.50
C ALA A 55 -6.19 7.52 13.29
N GLY A 56 -7.43 7.35 12.83
CA GLY A 56 -8.39 8.43 12.62
C GLY A 56 -8.13 9.25 11.35
N TYR A 57 -7.36 8.72 10.39
CA TYR A 57 -7.14 9.38 9.12
C TYR A 57 -8.39 9.34 8.24
N ASN A 58 -8.91 10.52 7.89
CA ASN A 58 -10.13 10.70 7.08
C ASN A 58 -9.88 11.54 5.82
N GLY A 59 -8.62 11.66 5.40
CA GLY A 59 -8.23 12.39 4.19
C GLY A 59 -8.26 11.51 2.94
N PHE A 60 -7.78 12.07 1.82
CA PHE A 60 -7.65 11.33 0.57
C PHE A 60 -6.47 10.36 0.61
N VAL A 61 -6.65 9.21 -0.03
CA VAL A 61 -5.57 8.24 -0.27
C VAL A 61 -5.09 8.41 -1.70
N GLY A 62 -3.84 8.85 -1.87
CA GLY A 62 -3.17 8.85 -3.18
C GLY A 62 -2.97 7.42 -3.67
N VAL A 63 -2.97 7.22 -4.98
CA VAL A 63 -2.76 5.90 -5.59
C VAL A 63 -1.51 5.95 -6.45
N GLU A 64 -0.62 4.98 -6.24
CA GLU A 64 0.65 4.82 -6.95
C GLU A 64 0.82 3.36 -7.34
N TYR A 65 1.29 3.10 -8.56
CA TYR A 65 1.67 1.77 -9.02
C TYR A 65 3.14 1.77 -9.43
N GLU A 66 3.93 0.87 -8.84
CA GLU A 66 5.36 0.68 -9.13
C GLU A 66 5.66 -0.74 -9.63
N GLY A 67 4.63 -1.46 -10.04
CA GLY A 67 4.77 -2.80 -10.60
C GLY A 67 5.20 -2.81 -12.06
N SER A 68 5.62 -3.98 -12.53
CA SER A 68 6.10 -4.18 -13.90
C SER A 68 5.20 -5.07 -14.76
N ARG A 69 4.17 -5.70 -14.18
CA ARG A 69 3.30 -6.67 -14.89
C ARG A 69 2.14 -6.00 -15.62
N LEU A 70 1.51 -5.00 -15.00
CA LEU A 70 0.41 -4.23 -15.60
C LEU A 70 0.95 -2.93 -16.23
N SER A 71 0.19 -2.32 -17.13
CA SER A 71 0.47 -0.93 -17.49
C SER A 71 0.26 0.01 -16.31
N GLU A 72 0.86 1.21 -16.35
CA GLU A 72 0.69 2.24 -15.32
C GLU A 72 -0.80 2.51 -15.03
N GLU A 73 -1.60 2.72 -16.08
CA GLU A 73 -3.03 3.00 -15.96
C GLU A 73 -3.81 1.82 -15.34
N GLU A 74 -3.51 0.59 -15.76
CA GLU A 74 -4.16 -0.61 -15.22
C GLU A 74 -3.79 -0.85 -13.76
N GLY A 75 -2.52 -0.67 -13.38
CA GLY A 75 -2.09 -0.81 -12.00
C GLY A 75 -2.67 0.26 -11.07
N ILE A 76 -2.79 1.51 -11.53
CA ILE A 76 -3.48 2.58 -10.80
C ILE A 76 -4.95 2.19 -10.57
N LYS A 77 -5.65 1.72 -11.62
CA LYS A 77 -7.05 1.28 -11.50
C LYS A 77 -7.19 0.09 -10.55
N ALA A 78 -6.32 -0.92 -10.64
CA ALA A 78 -6.33 -2.08 -9.77
C ALA A 78 -6.14 -1.69 -8.29
N THR A 79 -5.21 -0.77 -8.01
CA THR A 79 -4.98 -0.26 -6.64
C THR A 79 -6.21 0.48 -6.10
N ARG A 80 -6.81 1.36 -6.91
CA ARG A 80 -8.04 2.06 -6.56
C ARG A 80 -9.17 1.08 -6.24
N ASP A 81 -9.35 0.07 -7.09
CA ASP A 81 -10.45 -0.89 -6.96
C ASP A 81 -10.27 -1.78 -5.72
N LEU A 82 -9.02 -2.17 -5.41
CA LEU A 82 -8.68 -2.84 -4.15
C LEU A 82 -9.07 -1.98 -2.93
N LEU A 83 -8.75 -0.68 -2.94
CA LEU A 83 -9.10 0.22 -1.84
C LEU A 83 -10.61 0.40 -1.68
N ILE A 84 -11.35 0.49 -2.79
CA ILE A 84 -12.82 0.59 -2.79
C ILE A 84 -13.42 -0.70 -2.21
N LYS A 85 -12.95 -1.88 -2.67
CA LYS A 85 -13.37 -3.20 -2.16
C LYS A 85 -13.17 -3.35 -0.65
N LEU A 86 -12.14 -2.72 -0.07
CA LEU A 86 -11.87 -2.74 1.38
C LEU A 86 -12.62 -1.67 2.18
N ALA A 87 -13.30 -0.75 1.50
CA ALA A 87 -14.15 0.26 2.11
C ALA A 87 -15.61 -0.19 2.25
N GLU A 88 -16.03 -1.16 1.43
CA GLU A 88 -17.30 -1.91 1.56
C GLU A 88 -17.31 -2.80 2.81
#